data_AF-A0A0D0BJ92-F1
#
_entry.id   AF-A0A0D0BJ92-F1
#
_cell.length_a   1.000
_cell.length_b   1.000
_cell.length_c   1.000
_cell.angle_alpha   90.00
_cell.angle_beta   90.00
_cell.angle_gamma   90.00
#
_symmetry.space_group_name_H-M   'P 1'
#
loop_
_entity.id
_entity.type
_entity.pdbx_description
1 polymer ?
#
loop_
_entity_poly.entity_id
_entity_poly.type
_entity_poly.pdbx_seq_one_letter_code
_entity_poly.pdbx_strand_id
1 'polypeptide(L)'
;TITLSITNNGTVAGAEIAQLYMTYPDVADQPIRQLRGFEKISIEPGASDTVTFQLLKRDFAFWNVTAQEWAVASGEYNLYGGASSRDLRVQTTLRI
;
A
#
# COMPACT_ATOMS: atom_id res chain seq x y z
N THR A 1 -7.23 6.34 -4.68
CA THR A 1 -5.80 6.55 -4.93
C THR A 1 -5.10 6.83 -3.63
N ILE A 2 -3.86 6.36 -3.45
CA ILE A 2 -3.02 6.64 -2.28
C ILE A 2 -1.71 7.27 -2.76
N THR A 3 -1.25 8.31 -2.10
CA THR A 3 0.00 9.01 -2.44
C THR A 3 0.98 8.96 -1.27
N LEU A 4 2.27 8.81 -1.59
CA LEU A 4 3.37 8.85 -0.63
C LEU A 4 4.38 9.90 -1.10
N SER A 5 4.74 10.82 -0.20
CA SER A 5 5.88 11.71 -0.41
C SER A 5 7.13 11.07 0.16
N ILE A 6 8.21 11.10 -0.63
CA ILE A 6 9.49 10.47 -0.30
C ILE A 6 10.57 11.53 -0.47
N THR A 7 11.41 11.69 0.55
CA THR A 7 12.54 12.61 0.55
C THR A 7 13.85 11.84 0.64
N ASN A 8 14.80 12.10 -0.26
CA ASN A 8 16.15 11.59 -0.11
C ASN A 8 16.92 12.47 0.88
N ASN A 9 17.02 12.00 2.12
CA ASN A 9 17.76 12.68 3.19
C ASN A 9 19.27 12.33 3.19
N GLY A 10 19.76 11.60 2.19
CA GLY A 10 21.15 11.24 2.03
C GLY A 10 21.97 12.29 1.29
N THR A 11 23.25 12.00 1.09
CA THR A 11 24.21 12.88 0.41
C THR A 11 24.50 12.47 -1.04
N VAL A 12 23.92 11.36 -1.49
CA VAL A 12 24.11 10.78 -2.83
C VAL A 12 22.77 10.51 -3.50
N ALA A 13 22.73 10.61 -4.82
CA ALA A 13 21.55 10.23 -5.59
C ALA A 13 21.22 8.75 -5.35
N GLY A 14 19.94 8.45 -5.18
CA GLY A 14 19.48 7.12 -4.84
C GLY A 14 18.13 6.81 -5.47
N ALA A 15 17.82 5.52 -5.60
CA ALA A 15 16.49 5.09 -6.01
C ALA A 15 15.84 4.29 -4.88
N GLU A 16 14.59 4.62 -4.57
CA GLU A 16 13.78 3.99 -3.52
C GLU A 16 12.65 3.17 -4.15
N ILE A 17 12.31 2.01 -3.58
CA ILE A 17 11.14 1.22 -3.97
C ILE A 17 10.08 1.38 -2.88
N ALA A 18 9.19 2.35 -3.07
CA ALA A 18 8.07 2.56 -2.17
C ALA A 18 7.04 1.45 -2.35
N GLN A 19 6.56 0.90 -1.24
CA GLN A 19 5.61 -0.20 -1.21
C GLN A 19 4.36 0.18 -0.42
N LEU A 20 3.20 -0.19 -0.97
CA LEU A 20 1.89 -0.04 -0.35
C LEU A 20 1.34 -1.41 0.05
N TYR A 21 1.07 -1.58 1.33
CA TYR A 21 0.45 -2.78 1.90
C TYR A 21 -0.96 -2.49 2.40
N MET A 22 -1.80 -3.51 2.42
CA MET A 22 -3.19 -3.45 2.89
C MET A 22 -3.49 -4.60 3.86
N THR A 23 -4.16 -4.28 4.96
CA THR A 23 -4.84 -5.22 5.83
C THR A 23 -6.35 -5.07 5.60
N TYR A 24 -7.01 -6.20 5.42
CA TYR A 24 -8.45 -6.28 5.18
C TYR A 24 -9.23 -6.31 6.51
N PRO A 25 -10.53 -6.02 6.49
CA PRO A 25 -11.42 -6.36 7.61
C PRO A 25 -11.34 -7.86 7.95
N ASP A 26 -11.43 -8.20 9.23
CA ASP A 26 -11.28 -9.58 9.72
C ASP A 26 -12.21 -10.59 9.03
N VAL A 27 -13.41 -10.16 8.62
CA VAL A 27 -14.38 -11.00 7.91
C VAL A 27 -13.87 -11.54 6.57
N ALA A 28 -12.85 -10.91 5.97
CA ALA A 28 -12.26 -11.35 4.72
C ALA A 28 -11.22 -12.48 4.89
N ASP A 29 -10.80 -12.80 6.12
CA ASP A 29 -9.82 -13.84 6.46
C ASP A 29 -8.57 -13.82 5.56
N GLN A 30 -7.96 -12.65 5.45
CA GLN A 30 -6.80 -12.41 4.59
C GLN A 30 -5.50 -12.36 5.40
N PRO A 31 -4.33 -12.58 4.77
CA PRO A 31 -3.04 -12.36 5.41
C PRO A 31 -2.95 -10.99 6.07
N ILE A 32 -2.17 -10.91 7.15
CA ILE A 32 -2.02 -9.69 7.96
C ILE A 32 -1.70 -8.45 7.12
N ARG A 33 -0.97 -8.61 6.01
CA ARG A 33 -0.59 -7.55 5.07
C ARG A 33 -0.46 -8.14 3.67
N GLN A 34 -1.08 -7.50 2.68
CA GLN A 34 -0.93 -7.83 1.27
C GLN A 34 -0.36 -6.64 0.49
N LEU A 35 0.62 -6.89 -0.38
CA LEU A 35 1.17 -5.85 -1.26
C LEU A 35 0.12 -5.46 -2.31
N ARG A 36 -0.17 -4.16 -2.42
CA ARG A 36 -1.14 -3.60 -3.39
C ARG A 36 -0.52 -2.64 -4.38
N GLY A 37 0.69 -2.18 -4.15
CA GLY A 37 1.43 -1.40 -5.13
C GLY A 37 2.88 -1.26 -4.75
N PHE A 38 3.74 -1.08 -5.75
CA PHE A 38 5.10 -0.64 -5.55
C PHE A 38 5.54 0.22 -6.73
N GLU A 39 6.40 1.19 -6.47
CA GLU A 39 6.96 2.04 -7.51
C GLU A 39 8.40 2.37 -7.17
N LYS A 40 9.26 2.39 -8.19
CA LYS A 40 10.67 2.75 -8.04
C LYS A 40 10.86 4.18 -8.51
N ILE A 41 11.43 5.01 -7.66
CA ILE A 41 11.65 6.43 -7.95
C ILE A 41 13.10 6.80 -7.67
N SER A 42 13.70 7.58 -8.57
CA SER A 42 15.05 8.12 -8.41
C SER A 42 14.95 9.52 -7.84
N ILE A 43 15.67 9.80 -6.76
CA ILE A 43 15.58 11.06 -6.03
C ILE A 43 16.99 11.59 -5.76
N GLU A 44 17.25 12.81 -6.19
CA GLU A 44 18.51 13.53 -5.92
C GLU A 44 18.66 13.87 -4.42
N PRO A 45 19.90 14.06 -3.92
CA PRO A 45 20.13 14.46 -2.53
C PRO A 45 19.31 15.69 -2.12
N GLY A 46 18.56 15.61 -1.02
CA GLY A 46 17.72 16.69 -0.51
C GLY A 46 16.41 16.92 -1.27
N ALA A 47 16.18 16.23 -2.40
CA ALA A 47 14.95 16.35 -3.16
C ALA A 47 13.83 15.48 -2.55
N SER A 48 12.59 15.84 -2.87
CA SER A 48 11.40 15.05 -2.55
C SER A 48 10.60 14.78 -3.81
N ASP A 49 9.98 13.61 -3.89
CA ASP A 49 9.10 13.24 -4.98
C ASP A 49 7.87 12.47 -4.45
N THR A 50 6.81 12.41 -5.25
CA THR A 50 5.54 11.80 -4.86
C THR A 50 5.23 10.58 -5.71
N VAL A 51 5.01 9.46 -5.04
CA VAL A 51 4.58 8.20 -5.64
C VAL A 51 3.07 8.06 -5.52
N THR A 52 2.40 7.59 -6.57
CA THR A 52 0.93 7.48 -6.60
C THR A 52 0.47 6.06 -6.92
N PHE A 53 -0.18 5.42 -5.96
CA PHE A 53 -0.76 4.08 -6.13
C PHE A 53 -2.24 4.17 -6.49
N GLN A 54 -2.60 3.62 -7.64
CA GLN A 54 -3.99 3.43 -8.04
C GLN A 54 -4.51 2.11 -7.49
N LEU A 55 -5.48 2.19 -6.59
CA LEU A 55 -6.19 1.03 -6.06
C LEU A 55 -7.49 0.84 -6.84
N LEU A 56 -7.63 -0.33 -7.46
CA LEU A 56 -8.80 -0.79 -8.18
C LEU A 56 -9.73 -1.56 -7.25
N LYS A 57 -11.00 -1.73 -7.62
CA LYS A 57 -11.97 -2.52 -6.83
C LYS A 57 -11.46 -3.93 -6.50
N ARG A 58 -10.73 -4.57 -7.44
CA ARG A 58 -10.12 -5.90 -7.24
C ARG A 58 -9.08 -5.94 -6.11
N ASP A 59 -8.44 -4.81 -5.82
CA ASP A 59 -7.40 -4.70 -4.78
C ASP A 59 -8.01 -4.72 -3.38
N PHE A 60 -9.33 -4.54 -3.27
CA PHE A 60 -10.14 -4.70 -2.06
C PHE A 60 -10.96 -5.99 -2.08
N ALA A 61 -10.91 -6.74 -3.17
CA ALA A 61 -11.68 -7.96 -3.29
C ALA A 61 -10.92 -9.14 -2.65
N PHE A 62 -11.69 -10.07 -2.12
CA PHE A 62 -11.24 -11.39 -1.69
C PHE A 62 -12.16 -12.46 -2.31
N TRP A 63 -11.66 -13.68 -2.45
CA TRP A 63 -12.47 -14.77 -2.96
C TRP A 63 -13.39 -15.33 -1.86
N ASN A 64 -14.70 -15.15 -2.02
CA ASN A 64 -15.69 -15.75 -1.13
C ASN A 64 -15.99 -17.17 -1.59
N VAL A 65 -15.49 -18.17 -0.87
CA VAL A 65 -15.66 -19.59 -1.21
C VAL A 65 -17.12 -20.06 -1.15
N THR A 66 -17.96 -19.45 -0.32
CA THR A 66 -19.37 -19.82 -0.19
C THR A 66 -20.18 -19.31 -1.38
N ALA A 67 -19.94 -18.05 -1.78
CA ALA A 67 -20.62 -17.42 -2.90
C ALA A 67 -19.98 -17.73 -4.28
N GLN A 68 -18.77 -18.31 -4.28
CA GLN A 68 -17.98 -18.60 -5.49
C GLN A 68 -17.74 -17.35 -6.35
N GLU A 69 -17.44 -16.22 -5.71
CA GLU A 69 -17.21 -14.94 -6.38
C GLU A 69 -16.19 -14.06 -5.67
N TRP A 70 -15.73 -13.02 -6.36
CA TRP A 70 -14.96 -11.94 -5.77
C TRP A 70 -15.88 -10.99 -5.00
N ALA A 71 -15.73 -10.97 -3.68
CA ALA A 71 -16.48 -10.09 -2.79
C ALA A 71 -15.58 -8.98 -2.23
N VAL A 72 -16.18 -7.84 -1.89
CA VAL A 72 -15.50 -6.76 -1.15
C VAL A 72 -16.12 -6.71 0.24
N ALA A 73 -15.29 -6.85 1.28
CA ALA A 73 -15.77 -6.75 2.65
C ALA A 73 -16.07 -5.29 2.99
N SER A 74 -17.22 -5.03 3.61
CA SER A 74 -17.44 -3.74 4.29
C SER A 74 -16.65 -3.72 5.59
N GLY A 75 -16.11 -2.55 5.95
CA GLY A 75 -15.32 -2.36 7.15
C GLY A 75 -14.12 -1.46 6.94
N GLU A 76 -13.20 -1.51 7.90
CA GLU A 76 -11.98 -0.73 7.88
C GLU A 76 -10.84 -1.51 7.23
N TYR A 77 -10.19 -0.89 6.25
CA TYR A 77 -8.96 -1.37 5.62
C TYR A 77 -7.81 -0.51 6.13
N ASN A 78 -6.76 -1.15 6.65
CA ASN A 78 -5.54 -0.45 7.04
C ASN A 78 -4.57 -0.44 5.87
N LEU A 79 -4.06 0.73 5.51
CA LEU A 79 -3.12 0.95 4.43
C LEU A 79 -1.79 1.39 5.01
N TYR A 80 -0.70 0.81 4.53
CA TYR A 80 0.65 1.08 5.04
C TYR A 80 1.62 1.40 3.91
N GLY A 81 2.35 2.51 4.05
CA GLY A 81 3.43 2.89 3.15
C GLY A 81 4.80 2.66 3.79
N GLY A 82 5.74 2.09 3.04
CA GLY A 82 7.07 1.78 3.57
C GLY A 82 8.11 1.36 2.54
N ALA A 83 9.31 1.09 3.05
CA ALA A 83 10.47 0.62 2.27
C ALA A 83 10.53 -0.91 2.18
N SER A 84 9.81 -1.62 3.05
CA SER A 84 9.66 -3.09 2.99
C SER A 84 8.42 -3.56 3.75
N SER A 85 8.05 -4.83 3.62
CA SER A 85 6.98 -5.45 4.41
C SER A 85 7.12 -5.31 5.93
N ARG A 86 8.34 -5.06 6.43
CA ARG A 86 8.67 -4.88 7.85
C ARG A 86 9.01 -3.44 8.23
N ASP A 87 9.50 -2.64 7.29
CA ASP A 87 9.77 -1.20 7.47
C ASP A 87 8.61 -0.39 6.86
N LEU A 88 7.53 -0.28 7.64
CA LEU A 88 6.33 0.50 7.31
C LEU A 88 6.33 1.76 8.16
N ARG A 89 6.40 2.91 7.50
CA ARG A 89 6.68 4.21 8.15
C ARG A 89 5.46 5.08 8.31
N VAL A 90 4.48 4.89 7.43
CA VAL A 90 3.22 5.64 7.45
C VAL A 90 2.05 4.69 7.32
N GLN A 91 0.92 5.08 7.90
CA GLN A 91 -0.32 4.32 7.82
C GLN A 91 -1.53 5.25 7.71
N THR A 92 -2.58 4.75 7.09
CA THR A 92 -3.90 5.40 7.06
C THR A 92 -4.99 4.35 7.02
N THR A 93 -6.24 4.74 7.23
CA THR A 93 -7.39 3.84 7.15
C THR A 93 -8.34 4.28 6.06
N LEU A 94 -9.01 3.31 5.46
CA LEU A 94 -10.08 3.52 4.49
C LEU A 94 -11.29 2.69 4.91
N ARG A 95 -12.45 3.32 5.01
CA ARG A 95 -13.71 2.63 5.31
C ARG A 95 -14.51 2.43 4.02
N ILE A 96 -14.90 1.18 3.76
CA ILE A 96 -15.75 0.74 2.64
C ILE A 96 -17.03 0.12 3.20
#